data_AF-A0A7W9Y9C5-F1
#
_entry.id   AF-A0A7W9Y9C5-F1
#
_cell.length_a   1.000
_cell.length_b   1.000
_cell.length_c   1.000
_cell.angle_alpha   90.00
_cell.angle_beta   90.00
_cell.angle_gamma   90.00
#
_symmetry.space_group_name_H-M   'P 1'
#
loop_
_entity.id
_entity.type
_entity.pdbx_description
1 polymer ?
#
loop_
_entity_poly.entity_id
_entity_poly.type
_entity_poly.pdbx_seq_one_letter_code
_entity_poly.pdbx_strand_id
1 'polypeptide(L)'
;MSAEFGPYVQMCTLAQQMAVQYQKDTNLALAPFLKHFMDEVEVNVAADSFNHLGFMQKIREPVELGAEKASDARRKEFLQALADALHERIQRH
;
A
#
# COMPACT_ATOMS: atom_id res chain seq x y z
N MET A 1 -20.33 1.28 16.24
CA MET A 1 -19.30 2.15 15.62
C MET A 1 -18.90 1.51 14.30
N SER A 2 -18.90 2.27 13.20
CA SER A 2 -18.81 1.79 11.82
C SER A 2 -17.48 1.10 11.51
N ALA A 3 -17.52 -0.22 11.33
CA ALA A 3 -16.39 -1.04 10.88
C ALA A 3 -15.97 -0.74 9.42
N GLU A 4 -16.70 0.13 8.71
CA GLU A 4 -16.51 0.38 7.28
C GLU A 4 -15.42 1.40 6.92
N PHE A 5 -14.77 2.10 7.88
CA PHE A 5 -13.92 3.26 7.56
C PHE A 5 -12.50 3.30 8.16
N GLY A 6 -12.07 2.29 8.94
CA GLY A 6 -10.83 2.43 9.73
C GLY A 6 -9.55 2.02 8.99
N PRO A 7 -9.28 0.71 8.87
CA PRO A 7 -7.94 0.22 8.52
C PRO A 7 -7.48 0.60 7.11
N TYR A 8 -8.32 0.41 6.08
CA TYR A 8 -7.88 0.63 4.70
C TYR A 8 -7.60 2.11 4.41
N VAL A 9 -8.35 3.03 5.03
CA VAL A 9 -8.13 4.49 4.87
C VAL A 9 -6.78 4.90 5.47
N GLN A 10 -6.44 4.31 6.62
CA GLN A 10 -5.12 4.51 7.24
C GLN A 10 -4.00 3.96 6.36
N MET A 11 -4.18 2.76 5.79
CA MET A 11 -3.19 2.18 4.87
C MET A 11 -3.04 2.97 3.57
N CYS A 12 -4.12 3.46 2.99
CA CYS A 12 -4.05 4.36 1.82
C CYS A 12 -3.30 5.65 2.16
N THR A 13 -3.52 6.20 3.36
CA THR A 13 -2.81 7.40 3.82
C THR A 13 -1.32 7.12 3.99
N LEU A 14 -0.96 6.00 4.63
CA LEU A 14 0.42 5.56 4.79
C LEU A 14 1.11 5.36 3.45
N ALA A 15 0.45 4.70 2.48
CA ALA A 15 1.00 4.47 1.14
C ALA A 15 1.36 5.80 0.46
N GLN A 16 0.49 6.81 0.55
CA GLN A 16 0.75 8.13 -0.03
C GLN A 16 1.88 8.87 0.70
N GLN A 17 1.93 8.82 2.03
CA GLN A 17 3.00 9.42 2.81
C GLN A 17 4.37 8.79 2.47
N MET A 18 4.41 7.46 2.39
CA MET A 18 5.60 6.72 2.01
C MET A 18 6.02 7.03 0.57
N ALA A 19 5.08 7.09 -0.37
CA ALA A 19 5.39 7.47 -1.75
C ALA A 19 6.01 8.86 -1.85
N VAL A 20 5.51 9.83 -1.07
CA VAL A 20 6.09 11.19 -0.98
C VAL A 20 7.48 11.16 -0.34
N GLN A 21 7.68 10.33 0.69
CA GLN A 21 8.98 10.19 1.36
C GLN A 21 10.02 9.54 0.43
N TYR A 22 9.66 8.48 -0.27
CA TYR A 22 10.50 7.78 -1.23
C TYR A 22 10.87 8.66 -2.44
N GLN A 23 9.96 9.53 -2.85
CA GLN A 23 10.23 10.56 -3.85
C GLN A 23 11.29 11.56 -3.36
N LYS A 24 11.16 12.06 -2.12
CA LYS A 24 12.03 13.11 -1.57
C LYS A 24 13.43 12.60 -1.21
N ASP A 25 13.51 11.41 -0.64
CA ASP A 25 14.77 10.83 -0.17
C ASP A 25 15.26 9.75 -1.13
N THR A 26 16.24 10.12 -1.96
CA THR A 26 16.83 9.24 -2.96
C THR A 26 17.72 8.15 -2.36
N ASN A 27 18.08 8.25 -1.08
CA ASN A 27 18.84 7.22 -0.38
C ASN A 27 17.98 6.07 0.12
N LEU A 28 16.64 6.23 0.11
CA LEU A 28 15.74 5.14 0.44
C LEU A 28 15.79 4.07 -0.64
N ALA A 29 16.10 2.85 -0.21
CA ALA A 29 16.02 1.66 -1.04
C ALA A 29 14.57 1.16 -1.12
N LEU A 30 14.11 0.84 -2.33
CA LEU A 30 12.73 0.42 -2.58
C LEU A 30 12.33 -0.81 -1.76
N ALA A 31 13.14 -1.87 -1.81
CA ALA A 31 12.79 -3.16 -1.21
C ALA A 31 12.52 -3.10 0.31
N PRO A 32 13.41 -2.56 1.17
CA PRO A 32 13.14 -2.48 2.61
C PRO A 32 11.99 -1.52 2.93
N PHE A 33 11.83 -0.47 2.13
CA PHE A 33 10.77 0.52 2.32
C PHE A 33 9.39 -0.04 1.95
N LEU A 34 9.30 -0.78 0.84
CA LEU A 34 8.11 -1.55 0.46
C LEU A 34 7.79 -2.63 1.49
N LYS A 35 8.81 -3.37 1.97
CA LYS A 35 8.63 -4.40 2.98
C LYS A 35 7.97 -3.84 4.25
N HIS A 36 8.42 -2.66 4.71
CA HIS A 36 7.82 -2.02 5.88
C HIS A 36 6.31 -1.80 5.71
N PHE A 37 5.87 -1.31 4.54
CA PHE A 37 4.44 -1.16 4.28
C PHE A 37 3.70 -2.50 4.32
N MET A 38 4.27 -3.53 3.67
CA MET A 38 3.65 -4.85 3.63
C MET A 38 3.56 -5.50 5.02
N ASP A 39 4.56 -5.30 5.88
CA ASP A 39 4.53 -5.77 7.27
C ASP A 39 3.33 -5.15 8.04
N GLU A 40 3.02 -3.86 7.84
CA GLU A 40 1.84 -3.20 8.42
C GLU A 40 0.51 -3.75 7.85
N VAL A 41 0.47 -4.11 6.56
CA VAL A 41 -0.69 -4.79 5.95
C VAL A 41 -0.92 -6.14 6.63
N GLU A 42 0.14 -6.93 6.84
CA GLU A 42 0.02 -8.25 7.48
C GLU A 42 -0.44 -8.15 8.94
N VAL A 43 -0.02 -7.12 9.69
CA VAL A 43 -0.53 -6.86 11.04
C VAL A 43 -2.05 -6.66 11.02
N ASN A 44 -2.58 -5.89 10.07
CA ASN A 44 -4.02 -5.66 9.93
C ASN A 44 -4.77 -6.92 9.48
N VAL A 45 -4.19 -7.71 8.58
CA VAL A 45 -4.75 -9.00 8.13
C VAL A 45 -4.80 -10.01 9.30
N ALA A 46 -3.76 -10.07 10.13
CA ALA A 46 -3.70 -10.99 11.27
C ALA A 46 -4.61 -10.57 12.43
N ALA A 47 -4.87 -9.27 12.59
CA ALA A 47 -5.64 -8.73 13.71
C ALA A 47 -7.16 -8.86 13.54
N ASP A 48 -7.67 -9.10 12.33
CA ASP A 48 -9.10 -8.97 12.06
C ASP A 48 -9.78 -10.19 11.46
N SER A 49 -11.06 -10.36 11.82
CA SER A 49 -12.00 -11.33 11.29
C SER A 49 -12.73 -10.87 10.01
N PHE A 50 -12.38 -9.69 9.46
CA PHE A 50 -13.00 -9.14 8.25
C PHE A 50 -12.50 -9.78 6.95
N ASN A 51 -13.15 -9.39 5.85
CA ASN A 51 -12.75 -9.76 4.49
C ASN A 51 -11.35 -9.19 4.13
N HIS A 52 -10.31 -10.00 4.34
CA HIS A 52 -8.91 -9.64 4.06
C HIS A 52 -8.68 -9.28 2.59
N LEU A 53 -9.34 -10.00 1.67
CA LEU A 53 -9.28 -9.71 0.23
C LEU A 53 -9.85 -8.33 -0.08
N GLY A 54 -11.03 -8.03 0.46
CA GLY A 54 -11.68 -6.73 0.29
C GLY A 54 -10.86 -5.59 0.90
N PHE A 55 -10.19 -5.83 2.02
CA PHE A 55 -9.27 -4.86 2.62
C PHE A 55 -8.09 -4.54 1.70
N MET A 56 -7.37 -5.56 1.20
CA MET A 56 -6.24 -5.34 0.31
C MET A 56 -6.65 -4.74 -1.03
N GLN A 57 -7.81 -5.13 -1.59
CA GLN A 57 -8.35 -4.55 -2.83
C GLN A 57 -8.63 -3.04 -2.66
N LYS A 58 -9.25 -2.65 -1.55
CA LYS A 58 -9.53 -1.24 -1.24
C LYS A 58 -8.27 -0.39 -1.02
N ILE A 59 -7.11 -1.01 -0.78
CA ILE A 59 -5.81 -0.32 -0.72
C ILE A 59 -5.19 -0.26 -2.13
N ARG A 60 -5.19 -1.39 -2.84
CA ARG A 60 -4.54 -1.52 -4.15
C ARG A 60 -5.13 -0.55 -5.18
N GLU A 61 -6.46 -0.45 -5.28
CA GLU A 61 -7.12 0.37 -6.30
C GLU A 61 -6.68 1.85 -6.26
N PRO A 62 -6.71 2.56 -5.10
CA PRO A 62 -6.17 3.92 -5.01
C PRO A 62 -4.67 4.04 -5.28
N VAL A 63 -3.88 3.03 -4.90
CA VAL A 63 -2.42 3.01 -5.11
C VAL A 63 -2.09 2.88 -6.59
N GLU A 64 -2.76 1.98 -7.30
CA GLU A 64 -2.62 1.75 -8.74
C GLU A 64 -3.00 3.01 -9.54
N LEU A 65 -4.15 3.62 -9.23
CA LEU A 65 -4.56 4.90 -9.82
C LEU A 65 -3.55 6.03 -9.52
N GLY A 66 -2.97 6.02 -8.32
CA GLY A 66 -1.91 6.95 -7.93
C GLY A 66 -0.64 6.77 -8.76
N ALA A 67 -0.25 5.54 -9.06
CA ALA A 67 0.91 5.22 -9.90
C ALA A 67 0.70 5.66 -11.35
N GLU A 68 -0.50 5.44 -11.90
CA GLU A 68 -0.86 5.87 -13.26
C GLU A 68 -0.78 7.40 -13.43
N LYS A 69 -1.19 8.14 -12.40
CA LYS A 69 -1.23 9.61 -12.40
C LYS A 69 0.08 10.27 -11.96
N ALA A 70 1.03 9.51 -11.43
CA ALA A 70 2.29 10.05 -10.94
C ALA A 70 3.18 10.51 -12.10
N SER A 71 3.52 11.79 -12.12
CA SER A 71 4.51 12.37 -13.05
C SER A 71 5.96 12.13 -12.60
N ASP A 72 6.17 11.91 -11.31
CA ASP A 72 7.49 11.63 -10.73
C ASP A 72 7.82 10.13 -10.82
N ALA A 73 8.99 9.81 -11.36
CA ALA A 73 9.41 8.45 -11.61
C ALA A 73 9.60 7.61 -10.34
N ARG A 74 10.15 8.20 -9.26
CA ARG A 74 10.35 7.49 -7.99
C ARG A 74 9.03 7.26 -7.28
N ARG A 75 8.15 8.27 -7.26
CA ARG A 75 6.81 8.12 -6.71
C ARG A 75 6.05 7.02 -7.44
N LYS A 76 6.12 7.01 -8.78
CA LYS A 76 5.50 5.97 -9.62
C LYS A 76 6.10 4.59 -9.33
N GLU A 77 7.42 4.47 -9.25
CA GLU A 77 8.12 3.22 -8.94
C GLU A 77 7.61 2.62 -7.63
N PHE A 78 7.56 3.43 -6.55
CA PHE A 78 7.07 2.94 -5.26
C PHE A 78 5.61 2.52 -5.30
N LEU A 79 4.72 3.35 -5.86
CA LEU A 79 3.29 3.05 -5.93
C LEU A 79 3.01 1.82 -6.79
N GLN A 80 3.72 1.65 -7.91
CA GLN A 80 3.57 0.46 -8.75
C GLN A 80 4.05 -0.80 -8.03
N ALA A 81 5.23 -0.76 -7.44
CA ALA A 81 5.76 -1.91 -6.69
C ALA A 81 4.85 -2.31 -5.51
N LEU A 82 4.20 -1.32 -4.89
CA LEU A 82 3.23 -1.56 -3.84
C LEU A 82 1.93 -2.21 -4.38
N ALA A 83 1.39 -1.70 -5.49
CA ALA A 83 0.22 -2.30 -6.13
C ALA A 83 0.47 -3.76 -6.54
N ASP A 84 1.66 -4.03 -7.10
CA ASP A 84 2.10 -5.37 -7.51
C ASP A 84 2.23 -6.30 -6.30
N ALA A 85 2.87 -5.86 -5.22
CA ALA A 85 3.01 -6.65 -3.99
C ALA A 85 1.64 -7.00 -3.35
N LEU A 86 0.71 -6.04 -3.32
CA LEU A 86 -0.66 -6.28 -2.87
C LEU A 86 -1.38 -7.27 -3.79
N HIS A 87 -1.21 -7.14 -5.11
CA HIS A 87 -1.80 -8.07 -6.07
C HIS A 87 -1.27 -9.50 -5.86
N GLU A 88 0.05 -9.68 -5.75
CA GLU A 88 0.65 -10.98 -5.47
C GLU A 88 0.14 -11.57 -4.15
N ARG A 89 0.02 -10.75 -3.11
CA ARG A 89 -0.49 -11.20 -1.81
C ARG A 89 -1.95 -11.62 -1.86
N ILE A 90 -2.78 -10.89 -2.61
CA ILE A 90 -4.18 -11.22 -2.90
C ILE A 90 -4.28 -12.57 -3.62
N GLN A 91 -3.43 -12.83 -4.62
CA GLN A 91 -3.43 -14.09 -5.37
C GLN A 91 -2.99 -15.31 -4.55
N ARG A 92 -2.27 -15.10 -3.44
CA ARG A 92 -1.84 -16.18 -2.52
C ARG A 92 -2.86 -16.49 -1.42
N HIS A 93 -3.93 -15.71 -1.30
CA HIS A 93 -5.03 -15.92 -0.35
C HIS A 93 -6.07 -16.88 -0.91
#